data_AF-A0A2H0LIH9-F1
#
_entry.id   AF-A0A2H0LIH9-F1
#
_cell.length_a   1.000
_cell.length_b   1.000
_cell.length_c   1.000
_cell.angle_alpha   90.00
_cell.angle_beta   90.00
_cell.angle_gamma   90.00
#
_symmetry.space_group_name_H-M   'P 1'
#
loop_
_entity.id
_entity.type
_entity.pdbx_description
1 polymer ?
#
loop_
_entity_poly.entity_id
_entity_poly.type
_entity_poly.pdbx_seq_one_letter_code
_entity_poly.pdbx_strand_id
1 'polypeptide(L)'
;MAAQSYRLLRTSVTVFKVLAWVALVLQSAAGLFLLIAGGDPVLVAGAELDARIVGLLNIIGAGVYFYSLWLMAHLIRLMLDIRDRLPGG
;
A
#
# COMPACT_ATOMS: atom_id res chain seq x y z
N MET A 1 30.90 0.88 2.06
CA MET A 1 29.74 0.27 1.35
C MET A 1 28.49 0.21 2.24
N ALA A 2 28.56 -0.28 3.50
CA ALA A 2 27.39 -0.41 4.38
C ALA A 2 26.61 0.90 4.66
N ALA A 3 27.30 2.04 4.82
CA ALA A 3 26.65 3.33 5.10
C ALA A 3 25.81 3.87 3.92
N GLN A 4 26.23 3.61 2.68
CA GLN A 4 25.51 4.02 1.47
C GLN A 4 24.26 3.15 1.25
N SER A 5 24.38 1.85 1.50
CA SER A 5 23.24 0.91 1.49
C SER A 5 22.18 1.28 2.53
N TYR A 6 22.59 1.75 3.72
CA TYR A 6 21.67 2.20 4.76
C TYR A 6 20.90 3.48 4.37
N ARG A 7 21.60 4.46 3.79
CA ARG A 7 20.97 5.69 3.28
C ARG A 7 19.96 5.38 2.18
N LEU A 8 20.33 4.50 1.24
CA LEU A 8 19.43 4.03 0.19
C LEU A 8 18.21 3.32 0.76
N LEU A 9 18.39 2.42 1.75
CA LEU A 9 17.26 1.71 2.36
C LEU A 9 16.29 2.67 3.06
N ARG A 10 16.81 3.66 3.80
CA ARG A 10 15.97 4.67 4.47
C ARG A 10 15.20 5.53 3.47
N THR A 11 15.84 5.93 2.36
CA THR A 11 15.19 6.68 1.28
C THR A 11 14.12 5.82 0.60
N SER A 12 14.44 4.58 0.23
CA SER A 12 13.50 3.64 -0.38
C SER A 12 12.27 3.40 0.48
N VAL A 13 12.44 3.18 1.80
CA VAL A 13 11.31 3.04 2.74
C VAL A 13 10.42 4.29 2.76
N THR A 14 11.02 5.47 2.64
CA THR A 14 10.29 6.73 2.67
C THR A 14 9.51 6.93 1.37
N VAL A 15 10.13 6.71 0.22
CA VAL A 15 9.47 6.73 -1.10
C VAL A 15 8.34 5.71 -1.15
N PHE A 16 8.57 4.50 -0.65
CA PHE A 16 7.58 3.44 -0.61
C PHE A 16 6.36 3.81 0.24
N LYS A 17 6.56 4.47 1.39
CA LYS A 17 5.46 5.00 2.21
C LYS A 17 4.66 6.06 1.45
N VAL A 18 5.32 6.99 0.76
CA VAL A 18 4.64 8.02 -0.03
C VAL A 18 3.81 7.38 -1.14
N LEU A 19 4.38 6.45 -1.89
CA LEU A 19 3.68 5.72 -2.95
C LEU A 19 2.50 4.92 -2.42
N ALA A 20 2.63 4.28 -1.24
CA ALA A 20 1.54 3.56 -0.60
C ALA A 20 0.35 4.49 -0.28
N TRP A 21 0.62 5.69 0.25
CA TRP A 21 -0.43 6.70 0.50
C TRP A 21 -1.09 7.20 -0.78
N VAL A 22 -0.30 7.48 -1.82
CA VAL A 22 -0.84 7.89 -3.13
C VAL A 22 -1.73 6.80 -3.72
N ALA A 23 -1.29 5.54 -3.68
CA ALA A 23 -2.06 4.40 -4.15
C ALA A 23 -3.36 4.22 -3.36
N LEU A 24 -3.33 4.40 -2.03
CA LEU A 24 -4.52 4.36 -1.19
C LEU A 24 -5.53 5.41 -1.63
N VAL A 25 -5.10 6.67 -1.77
CA VAL A 25 -5.98 7.78 -2.17
C VAL A 25 -6.61 7.52 -3.53
N LEU A 26 -5.82 7.10 -4.52
CA LEU A 26 -6.32 6.82 -5.87
C LEU A 26 -7.29 5.65 -5.88
N GLN A 27 -6.98 4.54 -5.21
CA GLN A 27 -7.89 3.39 -5.15
C GLN A 27 -9.16 3.69 -4.36
N SER A 28 -9.06 4.42 -3.25
CA SER A 28 -10.23 4.85 -2.49
C SER A 28 -11.11 5.78 -3.32
N ALA A 29 -10.54 6.74 -4.04
CA ALA A 29 -11.29 7.64 -4.92
C ALA A 29 -11.98 6.88 -6.07
N ALA A 30 -11.27 5.96 -6.73
CA ALA A 30 -11.85 5.11 -7.78
C ALA A 30 -12.97 4.21 -7.24
N GLY A 31 -12.78 3.59 -6.08
CA GLY A 31 -13.80 2.79 -5.43
C GLY A 31 -15.04 3.61 -5.02
N LEU A 32 -14.83 4.83 -4.52
CA LEU A 32 -15.92 5.74 -4.16
C LEU A 32 -16.71 6.19 -5.39
N PHE A 33 -16.01 6.45 -6.50
CA PHE A 33 -16.64 6.79 -7.77
C PHE A 33 -17.56 5.67 -8.25
N LEU A 34 -17.08 4.42 -8.25
CA LEU A 34 -17.88 3.25 -8.61
C LEU A 34 -19.09 3.03 -7.69
N LEU A 35 -18.94 3.33 -6.40
CA LEU A 35 -20.04 3.22 -5.43
C LEU A 35 -21.14 4.28 -5.63
N ILE A 36 -20.76 5.53 -5.91
CA ILE A 36 -21.68 6.66 -6.00
C ILE A 36 -22.26 6.80 -7.41
N ALA A 37 -21.40 6.82 -8.43
CA ALA A 37 -21.81 7.01 -9.81
C ALA A 37 -22.42 5.72 -10.41
N GLY A 38 -22.05 4.56 -9.88
CA GLY A 38 -22.37 3.28 -10.51
C GLY A 38 -21.66 3.12 -11.86
N GLY A 39 -22.18 2.23 -12.70
CA GLY A 39 -21.63 1.97 -14.03
C GLY A 39 -22.10 0.63 -14.56
N ASP A 40 -21.58 0.26 -15.73
CA ASP A 40 -21.82 -1.05 -16.32
C ASP A 40 -21.22 -2.17 -15.44
N PRO A 41 -21.79 -3.38 -15.50
CA PRO A 41 -21.22 -4.55 -14.84
C PRO A 41 -19.76 -4.75 -15.25
N VAL A 42 -18.89 -4.96 -14.27
CA VAL A 42 -17.47 -5.16 -14.50
C VAL A 42 -17.18 -6.65 -14.50
N LEU A 43 -16.53 -7.13 -15.55
CA LEU A 43 -16.15 -8.53 -15.68
C LEU A 43 -14.90 -8.81 -14.84
N VAL A 44 -15.05 -9.57 -13.76
CA VAL A 44 -13.97 -9.93 -12.84
C VAL A 44 -13.88 -11.46 -12.77
N ALA A 45 -12.73 -12.01 -13.17
CA ALA A 45 -12.47 -13.46 -13.14
C ALA A 45 -13.54 -14.32 -13.86
N GLY A 46 -14.14 -13.78 -14.93
CA GLY A 46 -15.17 -14.46 -15.72
C GLY A 46 -16.60 -14.32 -15.19
N ALA A 47 -16.82 -13.59 -14.10
CA ALA A 47 -18.14 -13.24 -13.59
C ALA A 47 -18.42 -11.74 -13.78
N GLU A 48 -19.64 -11.40 -14.18
CA GLU A 48 -20.11 -10.01 -14.17
C GLU A 48 -20.49 -9.62 -12.74
N LEU A 49 -19.79 -8.62 -12.21
CA LEU A 49 -20.07 -8.04 -10.91
C LEU A 49 -20.63 -6.63 -11.07
N ASP A 50 -21.60 -6.29 -10.23
CA ASP A 50 -22.10 -4.92 -10.14
C ASP A 50 -20.95 -3.96 -9.83
N ALA A 51 -20.88 -2.84 -10.55
CA ALA A 51 -19.88 -1.79 -10.36
C ALA A 51 -19.77 -1.35 -8.89
N ARG A 52 -20.88 -1.33 -8.14
CA ARG A 52 -20.89 -0.98 -6.71
C ARG A 52 -20.16 -2.01 -5.86
N ILE A 53 -20.35 -3.30 -6.16
CA ILE A 53 -19.64 -4.39 -5.46
C ILE A 53 -18.14 -4.28 -5.75
N VAL A 54 -17.77 -4.02 -7.01
CA VAL A 54 -16.37 -3.83 -7.39
C VAL A 54 -15.77 -2.60 -6.72
N GLY A 55 -16.52 -1.50 -6.63
CA GLY A 55 -16.11 -0.31 -5.89
C GLY A 55 -15.85 -0.60 -4.41
N LEU A 56 -16.74 -1.36 -3.74
CA LEU A 56 -16.55 -1.79 -2.36
C LEU A 56 -15.32 -2.67 -2.19
N LEU A 57 -15.16 -3.69 -3.04
CA LEU A 57 -14.01 -4.59 -3.02
C LEU A 57 -12.71 -3.83 -3.27
N ASN A 58 -12.72 -2.83 -4.14
CA ASN A 58 -11.57 -1.98 -4.41
C ASN A 58 -11.18 -1.14 -3.18
N ILE A 59 -12.14 -0.58 -2.44
CA ILE A 59 -11.85 0.14 -1.18
C ILE A 59 -11.27 -0.80 -0.13
N ILE A 60 -11.85 -1.98 0.05
CA ILE A 60 -11.36 -2.99 0.99
C ILE A 60 -9.95 -3.42 0.60
N GLY A 61 -9.73 -3.74 -0.68
CA GLY A 61 -8.44 -4.12 -1.24
C GLY A 61 -7.39 -3.03 -1.05
N ALA A 62 -7.76 -1.76 -1.27
CA ALA A 62 -6.89 -0.61 -1.03
C ALA A 62 -6.43 -0.54 0.43
N GLY A 63 -7.35 -0.73 1.38
CA GLY A 63 -7.04 -0.76 2.81
C GLY A 63 -6.09 -1.90 3.18
N VAL A 64 -6.36 -3.12 2.71
CA VAL A 64 -5.51 -4.30 2.97
C VAL A 64 -4.12 -4.12 2.37
N TYR A 65 -4.04 -3.66 1.12
CA TYR A 65 -2.79 -3.42 0.43
C TYR A 65 -1.97 -2.34 1.14
N PHE A 66 -2.60 -1.20 1.44
CA PHE A 66 -1.96 -0.12 2.17
C PHE A 66 -1.44 -0.56 3.53
N TYR A 67 -2.25 -1.26 4.32
CA TYR A 67 -1.85 -1.76 5.64
C TYR A 67 -0.65 -2.69 5.55
N SER A 68 -0.64 -3.60 4.57
CA SER A 68 0.47 -4.53 4.34
C SER A 68 1.77 -3.79 4.02
N LEU A 69 1.72 -2.78 3.13
CA LEU A 69 2.89 -1.96 2.79
C LEU A 69 3.36 -1.12 3.98
N TRP A 70 2.43 -0.54 4.73
CA TRP A 70 2.72 0.26 5.92
C TRP A 70 3.40 -0.58 7.01
N LEU A 71 2.85 -1.77 7.29
CA LEU A 71 3.41 -2.72 8.26
C LEU A 71 4.81 -3.14 7.86
N MET A 72 5.01 -3.53 6.59
CA MET A 72 6.32 -3.93 6.08
C MET A 72 7.35 -2.81 6.20
N ALA A 73 6.97 -1.57 5.86
CA ALA A 73 7.81 -0.40 6.03
C ALA A 73 8.13 -0.11 7.52
N HIS A 74 7.20 -0.43 8.44
CA HIS A 74 7.41 -0.28 9.87
C HIS A 74 8.38 -1.34 10.41
N LEU A 75 8.20 -2.59 10.01
CA LEU A 75 9.07 -3.70 10.38
C LEU A 75 10.51 -3.49 9.89
N ILE A 76 10.70 -3.03 8.66
CA ILE A 76 12.04 -2.72 8.13
C ILE A 76 12.70 -1.62 8.97
N ARG A 77 11.97 -0.57 9.35
CA ARG A 77 12.51 0.47 10.24
C ARG A 77 12.86 -0.07 11.62
N LEU A 78 12.01 -0.91 12.20
CA LEU A 78 12.27 -1.53 13.49
C LEU A 78 13.52 -2.40 13.45
N MET A 79 13.69 -3.22 12.39
CA MET A 79 14.89 -4.04 12.22
C MET A 79 16.16 -3.19 12.07
N LEU A 80 16.08 -2.05 11.38
CA LEU A 80 17.18 -1.09 11.29
C LEU A 80 17.51 -0.48 12.67
N ASP A 81 16.50 -0.02 13.41
CA ASP A 81 16.69 0.58 14.73
C ASP A 81 17.27 -0.43 15.74
N ILE A 82 16.86 -1.70 15.69
CA ILE A 82 17.44 -2.77 16.53
C ILE A 82 18.91 -3.01 16.16
N ARG A 83 19.23 -3.08 14.87
CA ARG A 83 20.61 -3.25 14.41
C ARG A 83 21.50 -2.09 14.87
N ASP A 84 21.00 -0.87 14.81
CA ASP A 84 21.74 0.33 15.21
C ASP A 84 21.94 0.41 16.75
N ARG A 85 21.17 -0.33 17.54
CA ARG A 85 21.23 -0.35 19.02
C ARG A 85 21.99 -1.55 19.61
N LEU A 86 22.33 -2.56 18.82
CA LEU A 86 23.11 -3.71 19.29
C LEU A 86 24.60 -3.32 19.40
N PRO A 87 25.22 -3.44 20.58
CA PRO A 87 26.65 -3.19 20.74
C PRO A 87 27.43 -4.36 20.12
N GLY A 88 28.05 -4.14 18.96
CA GLY A 88 28.93 -5.14 18.32
C GLY A 88 28.92 -5.21 16.79
N GLY A 89 28.48 -4.15 16.08
CA GLY A 89 28.72 -4.02 14.64
C GLY A 89 30.14 -3.56 14.32
#